data_AF-A0A1H3RKT6-F1
#
_entry.id   AF-A0A1H3RKT6-F1
#
_cell.length_a   1.000
_cell.length_b   1.000
_cell.length_c   1.000
_cell.angle_alpha   90.00
_cell.angle_beta   90.00
_cell.angle_gamma   90.00
#
_symmetry.space_group_name_H-M   'P 1'
#
loop_
_entity.id
_entity.type
_entity.pdbx_description
1 polymer ?
#
loop_
_entity_poly.entity_id
_entity_poly.type
_entity_poly.pdbx_seq_one_letter_code
_entity_poly.pdbx_strand_id
1 'polypeptide(L)'
;MAIMFSEFERQLCYWLTGDEPPPVNEDKVRELAAVWRSHAGRLRRLRVDARAAVEGIRSSGFAGASERAFAARMAPFVDGPSNYLDAAADHFDAMADALDQIAMEVEFLKLVVLIQLALLA
;
A
#
# COMPACT_ATOMS: atom_id res chain seq x y z
N MET A 1 2.53 7.66 -16.51
CA MET A 1 2.03 7.10 -17.78
C MET A 1 2.86 5.89 -18.05
N ALA A 2 2.25 4.71 -17.97
CA ALA A 2 2.94 3.45 -18.08
C ALA A 2 3.57 3.29 -19.48
N ILE A 3 4.78 2.76 -19.50
CA ILE A 3 5.50 2.37 -20.69
C ILE A 3 4.90 1.04 -21.16
N MET A 4 4.09 1.09 -22.21
CA MET A 4 3.53 -0.11 -22.82
C MET A 4 4.16 -0.33 -24.18
N PHE A 5 4.74 -1.51 -24.38
CA PHE A 5 5.33 -1.89 -25.64
C PHE A 5 4.22 -2.15 -26.67
N SER A 6 4.36 -1.53 -27.84
CA SER A 6 3.57 -1.87 -29.02
C SER A 6 3.84 -3.31 -29.45
N GLU A 7 2.94 -3.87 -30.28
CA GLU A 7 3.12 -5.21 -30.82
C GLU A 7 4.44 -5.36 -31.60
N PHE A 8 4.81 -4.32 -32.35
CA PHE A 8 6.08 -4.27 -33.06
C PHE A 8 7.29 -4.29 -32.12
N GLU A 9 7.30 -3.47 -31.06
CA GLU A 9 8.42 -3.44 -30.11
C GLU A 9 8.54 -4.74 -29.32
N ARG A 10 7.41 -5.39 -28.98
CA ARG A 10 7.41 -6.73 -28.38
C ARG A 10 8.04 -7.76 -29.32
N GLN A 11 7.65 -7.74 -30.59
CA GLN A 11 8.19 -8.66 -31.60
C GLN A 11 9.68 -8.42 -31.84
N LEU A 12 10.11 -7.16 -31.90
CA LEU A 12 11.50 -6.78 -32.06
C LEU A 12 12.35 -7.23 -30.86
N CYS A 13 11.84 -7.05 -29.64
CA CYS A 13 12.48 -7.57 -28.43
C CYS A 13 12.67 -9.08 -28.51
N TYR A 14 11.61 -9.81 -28.84
CA TYR A 14 11.68 -11.26 -29.00
C TYR A 14 12.72 -11.69 -30.05
N TRP A 15 12.81 -11.00 -31.18
CA TRP A 15 13.80 -11.31 -32.22
C TRP A 15 15.24 -11.02 -31.81
N LEU A 16 15.49 -9.94 -31.07
CA LEU A 16 16.84 -9.48 -30.73
C LEU A 16 17.39 -10.12 -29.45
N THR A 17 16.54 -10.37 -28.45
CA THR A 17 16.95 -10.89 -27.14
C THR A 17 16.51 -12.32 -26.88
N GLY A 18 15.53 -12.83 -27.65
CA GLY A 18 14.89 -14.12 -27.39
C GLY A 18 13.79 -14.09 -26.32
N ASP A 19 13.57 -12.94 -25.69
CA ASP A 19 12.63 -12.76 -24.58
C ASP A 19 11.60 -11.67 -24.87
N GLU A 20 10.41 -11.82 -24.28
CA GLU A 20 9.39 -10.75 -24.28
C GLU A 20 9.71 -9.65 -23.26
N PRO A 21 9.35 -8.39 -23.53
CA PRO A 21 9.51 -7.33 -22.55
C PRO A 21 8.54 -7.51 -21.37
N PRO A 22 8.85 -6.94 -20.18
CA PRO A 22 8.01 -7.07 -19.00
C PRO A 22 6.55 -6.65 -19.24
N PRO A 23 5.55 -7.52 -18.98
CA PRO A 23 4.14 -7.24 -19.31
C PRO A 23 3.42 -6.40 -18.23
N VAL A 24 4.10 -6.05 -17.15
CA VAL A 24 3.51 -5.40 -15.97
C VAL A 24 3.16 -3.95 -16.29
N ASN A 25 1.98 -3.46 -15.90
CA ASN A 25 1.63 -2.04 -16.00
C ASN A 25 1.93 -1.33 -14.67
N GLU A 26 2.99 -0.52 -14.64
CA GLU A 26 3.47 0.19 -13.46
C GLU A 26 2.49 1.25 -12.94
N ASP A 27 1.68 1.86 -13.82
CA ASP A 27 0.63 2.79 -13.36
C ASP A 27 -0.45 2.02 -12.59
N LYS A 28 -0.80 0.79 -13.00
CA LYS A 28 -1.72 -0.07 -12.23
C LYS A 28 -1.12 -0.53 -10.90
N VAL A 29 0.19 -0.75 -10.84
CA VAL A 29 0.87 -1.04 -9.57
C VAL A 29 0.81 0.17 -8.63
N ARG A 30 1.02 1.40 -9.14
CA ARG A 30 0.86 2.64 -8.36
C ARG A 30 -0.58 2.89 -7.92
N GLU A 31 -1.56 2.60 -8.78
CA GLU A 31 -2.97 2.66 -8.40
C GLU A 31 -3.26 1.72 -7.22
N LEU A 32 -2.70 0.50 -7.25
CA LEU A 32 -2.82 -0.43 -6.13
C LEU A 32 -2.13 0.11 -4.86
N ALA A 33 -0.92 0.67 -4.98
CA ALA A 33 -0.23 1.32 -3.85
C ALA A 33 -1.09 2.43 -3.22
N ALA A 34 -1.75 3.26 -4.03
CA ALA A 34 -2.66 4.30 -3.55
C ALA A 34 -3.87 3.74 -2.78
N VAL A 35 -4.41 2.59 -3.20
CA VAL A 35 -5.49 1.89 -2.48
C VAL A 35 -5.01 1.43 -1.09
N TRP A 36 -3.81 0.86 -1.01
CA TRP A 36 -3.21 0.45 0.27
C TRP A 36 -3.01 1.64 1.23
N ARG A 37 -2.46 2.77 0.74
CA ARG A 37 -2.34 4.00 1.55
C ARG A 37 -3.69 4.54 2.00
N SER A 38 -4.69 4.49 1.13
CA SER A 38 -6.06 4.89 1.50
C SER A 38 -6.60 4.06 2.66
N HIS A 39 -6.33 2.74 2.67
CA HIS A 39 -6.71 1.85 3.76
C HIS A 39 -5.92 2.12 5.05
N ALA A 40 -4.61 2.39 4.98
CA ALA A 40 -3.83 2.85 6.14
C ALA A 40 -4.44 4.14 6.75
N GLY A 41 -4.76 5.13 5.91
CA GLY A 41 -5.42 6.36 6.35
C GLY A 41 -6.79 6.13 7.00
N ARG A 42 -7.57 5.16 6.51
CA ARG A 42 -8.86 4.77 7.12
C ARG A 42 -8.65 4.13 8.50
N LEU A 43 -7.65 3.28 8.68
CA LEU A 43 -7.34 2.67 9.97
C LEU A 43 -6.91 3.70 11.01
N ARG A 44 -6.10 4.69 10.61
CA ARG A 44 -5.70 5.79 11.50
C ARG A 44 -6.88 6.66 11.92
N ARG A 45 -7.83 6.93 11.01
CA ARG A 45 -9.09 7.61 11.37
C ARG A 45 -9.93 6.77 12.33
N LEU A 46 -10.09 5.48 12.04
CA LEU A 46 -10.81 4.56 12.92
C LEU A 46 -10.20 4.53 14.33
N ARG A 47 -8.88 4.60 14.46
CA ARG A 47 -8.22 4.69 15.78
C ARG A 47 -8.66 5.94 16.55
N VAL A 48 -8.70 7.09 15.89
CA VAL A 48 -9.13 8.35 16.51
C VAL A 48 -10.60 8.24 16.96
N ASP A 49 -11.47 7.75 16.09
CA ASP A 49 -12.89 7.59 16.37
C ASP A 49 -13.15 6.59 17.51
N ALA A 50 -12.46 5.44 17.47
CA ALA A 50 -12.56 4.40 18.50
C ALA A 50 -12.04 4.89 19.85
N ARG A 51 -10.94 5.65 19.86
CA ARG A 51 -10.41 6.26 21.09
C ARG A 51 -11.40 7.27 21.67
N ALA A 52 -11.97 8.13 20.84
CA ALA A 52 -12.98 9.09 21.27
C ALA A 52 -14.22 8.39 21.86
N ALA A 53 -14.66 7.28 21.28
CA ALA A 53 -15.76 6.48 21.82
C ALA A 53 -15.43 5.85 23.19
N VAL A 54 -14.21 5.32 23.37
CA VAL A 54 -13.75 4.78 24.65
C VAL A 54 -13.72 5.87 25.73
N GLU A 55 -13.17 7.04 25.42
CA GLU A 55 -13.15 8.17 26.35
C GLU A 55 -14.55 8.75 26.65
N GLY A 56 -15.44 8.74 25.66
CA GLY A 56 -16.84 9.11 25.84
C GLY A 56 -17.53 8.20 26.87
N ILE A 57 -17.30 6.89 26.80
CA ILE A 57 -17.85 5.94 27.78
C ILE A 57 -17.23 6.17 29.17
N ARG A 58 -15.91 6.33 29.27
CA ARG A 58 -15.20 6.63 30.54
C ARG A 58 -15.73 7.88 31.23
N SER A 59 -16.12 8.90 30.46
CA SER A 59 -16.61 10.19 30.97
C SER A 59 -18.12 10.28 31.17
N SER A 60 -18.90 9.33 30.63
CA SER A 60 -20.38 9.35 30.63
C SER A 60 -21.06 9.09 31.99
N GLY A 61 -20.30 8.92 33.07
CA GLY A 61 -20.85 8.62 34.40
C GLY A 61 -21.24 7.16 34.62
N PHE A 62 -21.13 6.30 33.60
CA PHE A 62 -21.21 4.84 33.73
C PHE A 62 -19.98 4.29 34.46
N ALA A 63 -19.91 4.44 35.78
CA ALA A 63 -18.82 3.90 36.59
C ALA A 63 -19.17 2.50 37.10
N GLY A 64 -18.40 1.48 36.70
CA GLY A 64 -18.67 0.10 37.12
C GLY A 64 -17.74 -0.94 36.53
N ALA A 65 -17.94 -2.21 36.89
CA ALA A 65 -17.13 -3.31 36.39
C ALA A 65 -17.22 -3.47 34.86
N SER A 66 -18.39 -3.19 34.27
CA SER A 66 -18.61 -3.32 32.83
C SER A 66 -17.89 -2.24 32.01
N GLU A 67 -17.86 -1.00 32.49
CA GLU A 67 -17.11 0.09 31.84
C GLU A 67 -15.61 -0.24 31.84
N ARG A 68 -15.05 -0.63 33.00
CA ARG A 68 -13.64 -1.03 33.10
C ARG A 68 -13.31 -2.22 32.21
N ALA A 69 -14.19 -3.22 32.15
CA ALA A 69 -14.00 -4.39 31.29
C ALA A 69 -14.00 -4.00 29.80
N PHE A 70 -14.91 -3.12 29.38
CA PHE A 70 -14.94 -2.59 28.02
C PHE A 70 -13.67 -1.80 27.70
N ALA A 71 -13.28 -0.86 28.56
CA ALA A 71 -12.08 -0.04 28.40
C ALA A 71 -10.82 -0.91 28.31
N ALA A 72 -10.68 -1.90 29.18
CA ALA A 72 -9.56 -2.85 29.16
C ALA A 72 -9.55 -3.70 27.88
N ARG A 73 -10.72 -4.11 27.40
CA ARG A 73 -10.85 -4.91 26.17
C ARG A 73 -10.48 -4.12 24.91
N MET A 74 -10.74 -2.81 24.92
CA MET A 74 -10.47 -1.90 23.80
C MET A 74 -9.06 -1.32 23.81
N ALA A 75 -8.40 -1.23 24.96
CA ALA A 75 -7.08 -0.64 25.10
C ALA A 75 -6.05 -1.12 24.05
N PRO A 76 -5.92 -2.42 23.72
CA PRO A 76 -4.96 -2.88 22.71
C PRO A 76 -5.19 -2.31 21.30
N PHE A 77 -6.38 -1.83 20.98
CA PHE A 77 -6.73 -1.27 19.67
C PHE A 77 -6.50 0.23 19.56
N VAL A 78 -6.48 0.96 20.68
CA VAL A 78 -6.52 2.44 20.66
C VAL A 78 -5.49 3.12 21.57
N ASP A 79 -4.94 2.40 22.54
CA ASP A 79 -4.03 2.93 23.55
C ASP A 79 -2.58 2.52 23.28
N GLY A 80 -1.66 3.42 23.63
CA GLY A 80 -0.22 3.19 23.49
C GLY A 80 0.33 3.49 22.09
N PRO A 81 1.68 3.56 21.98
CA PRO A 81 2.38 3.96 20.76
C PRO A 81 2.37 2.90 19.64
N SER A 82 1.97 1.66 19.94
CA SER A 82 1.88 0.56 18.96
C SER A 82 0.64 -0.30 19.24
N ASN A 83 -0.54 0.33 19.15
CA ASN A 83 -1.80 -0.40 19.19
C ASN A 83 -2.06 -1.14 17.86
N TYR A 84 -3.00 -2.08 17.88
CA TYR A 84 -3.29 -2.90 16.71
C TYR A 84 -3.74 -2.11 15.47
N LEU A 85 -4.42 -0.97 15.63
CA LEU A 85 -4.87 -0.17 14.50
C LEU A 85 -3.72 0.62 13.84
N ASP A 86 -2.80 1.16 14.64
CA ASP A 86 -1.58 1.78 14.12
C ASP A 86 -0.66 0.75 13.48
N ALA A 87 -0.41 -0.38 14.16
CA ALA A 87 0.42 -1.45 13.61
C ALA A 87 -0.12 -1.96 12.28
N ALA A 88 -1.45 -2.14 12.17
CA ALA A 88 -2.09 -2.46 10.91
C ALA A 88 -1.89 -1.34 9.87
N ALA A 89 -2.13 -0.07 10.22
CA ALA A 89 -1.93 1.04 9.29
C ALA A 89 -0.49 1.10 8.75
N ASP A 90 0.51 0.88 9.61
CA ASP A 90 1.92 0.88 9.24
C ASP A 90 2.26 -0.28 8.30
N HIS A 91 1.66 -1.47 8.48
CA HIS A 91 1.80 -2.56 7.53
C HIS A 91 1.15 -2.26 6.17
N PHE A 92 0.02 -1.55 6.15
CA PHE A 92 -0.61 -1.13 4.90
C PHE A 92 0.25 -0.09 4.16
N ASP A 93 0.89 0.83 4.87
CA ASP A 93 1.84 1.78 4.26
C ASP A 93 3.10 1.07 3.75
N ALA A 94 3.66 0.13 4.53
CA ALA A 94 4.81 -0.66 4.08
C ALA A 94 4.51 -1.44 2.79
N MET A 95 3.29 -1.98 2.67
CA MET A 95 2.85 -2.65 1.43
C MET A 95 2.72 -1.66 0.27
N ALA A 96 2.20 -0.46 0.51
CA ALA A 96 2.13 0.58 -0.52
C ALA A 96 3.51 1.02 -1.00
N ASP A 97 4.46 1.19 -0.09
CA ASP A 97 5.83 1.58 -0.42
C ASP A 97 6.55 0.49 -1.21
N ALA A 98 6.34 -0.78 -0.85
CA ALA A 98 6.86 -1.91 -1.64
C ALA A 98 6.28 -1.93 -3.06
N LEU A 99 4.99 -1.64 -3.22
CA LEU A 99 4.36 -1.57 -4.54
C LEU A 99 4.90 -0.40 -5.38
N ASP A 100 5.11 0.77 -4.79
CA ASP A 100 5.72 1.89 -5.51
C ASP A 100 7.16 1.59 -5.94
N GLN A 101 7.92 0.90 -5.09
CA GLN A 101 9.26 0.43 -5.43
C GLN A 101 9.23 -0.55 -6.61
N ILE A 102 8.30 -1.52 -6.59
CA ILE A 102 8.11 -2.45 -7.71
C ILE A 102 7.73 -1.70 -9.00
N ALA A 103 6.83 -0.72 -8.92
CA ALA A 103 6.44 0.09 -10.08
C ALA A 103 7.64 0.84 -10.68
N MET A 104 8.51 1.40 -9.83
CA MET A 104 9.74 2.08 -10.24
C MET A 104 10.73 1.13 -10.91
N GLU A 105 10.93 -0.06 -10.34
CA GLU A 105 11.83 -1.08 -10.90
C GLU A 105 11.34 -1.59 -12.26
N VAL A 106 10.02 -1.79 -12.42
CA VAL A 106 9.40 -2.15 -13.70
C VAL A 106 9.63 -1.05 -14.73
N GLU A 107 9.35 0.21 -14.38
CA GLU A 107 9.56 1.34 -15.30
C GLU A 107 11.04 1.43 -15.74
N PHE A 108 11.96 1.31 -14.79
CA PHE A 108 13.39 1.31 -15.06
C PHE A 108 13.79 0.16 -16.01
N LEU A 109 13.34 -1.06 -15.73
CA LEU A 109 13.63 -2.22 -16.56
C LEU A 109 13.13 -2.02 -17.99
N LYS A 110 11.92 -1.47 -18.16
CA LYS A 110 11.35 -1.18 -19.48
C LYS A 110 12.16 -0.13 -20.25
N LEU A 111 12.63 0.92 -19.58
CA LEU A 111 13.51 1.91 -20.19
C LEU A 111 14.83 1.29 -20.65
N VAL A 112 15.43 0.43 -19.84
CA VAL A 112 16.66 -0.29 -20.21
C VAL A 112 16.44 -1.15 -21.46
N VAL A 113 15.33 -1.90 -21.52
CA VAL A 113 14.98 -2.71 -22.69
C VAL A 113 14.85 -1.82 -23.93
N LEU A 114 14.11 -0.70 -23.86
CA LEU A 114 13.95 0.20 -25.01
C LEU A 114 15.30 0.79 -25.48
N ILE A 115 16.18 1.16 -24.56
CA ILE A 115 17.53 1.65 -24.89
C ILE A 115 18.36 0.55 -25.58
N GLN A 116 18.29 -0.68 -25.08
CA GLN A 116 19.00 -1.81 -25.70
C GLN A 116 18.48 -2.10 -27.11
N LEU A 117 17.15 -2.09 -27.31
CA LEU A 117 16.57 -2.28 -28.64
C LEU A 117 17.02 -1.18 -29.61
N ALA A 118 17.09 0.07 -29.17
CA ALA A 118 17.57 1.18 -29.99
C ALA A 118 19.07 1.08 -30.35
N LEU A 119 19.88 0.40 -29.53
CA LEU A 119 21.30 0.16 -29.80
C LEU A 119 21.55 -1.06 -30.71
N LEU A 120 20.61 -2.01 -30.73
CA LEU A 120 20.70 -3.25 -31.50
C LEU A 120 20.03 -3.17 -32.88
N ALA A 121 19.09 -2.23 -33.06
CA ALA A 121 18.41 -1.93 -34.32
C ALA A 121 19.29 -1.06 -35.26
#